data_AF-A0A368ATR3-F1
#
_entry.id   AF-A0A368ATR3-F1
#
_cell.length_a   1.000
_cell.length_b   1.000
_cell.length_c   1.000
_cell.angle_alpha   90.00
_cell.angle_beta   90.00
_cell.angle_gamma   90.00
#
_symmetry.space_group_name_H-M   'P 1'
#
loop_
_entity.id
_entity.type
_entity.pdbx_description
1 polymer ?
#
loop_
_entity_poly.entity_id
_entity_poly.type
_entity_poly.pdbx_seq_one_letter_code
_entity_poly.pdbx_strand_id
1 'polypeptide(L)'
;MNTLVLSATHQRIRTLAPGLVVSLIVGAAASFLSEHYAAPVMLFALLLGMGLNFLALDGPCKAGIEFTARTVLRLGVALLGMRITLDQIASLGWKPVALVVALVAVTILVSVVVARALGFSRLFGMLTGGATAICGASAALALAAALPQHPRKEHATLFTVIGVSALSTLAMILYPMIAQWLHLSPAQAGVFLGATIHDVAQVVGAGYSMSSETGDIATVVKLMRVAMLLPVIVCAAMIARRQGLEAGGQRPPLLPWFAVGFLLLACVNSTGWVPMAVQGGLNELSRICLVVAISALGMKTQLKALVSVGFKPIALMVGESVFLVILVLALMHWGL
;
A
#
# COMPACT_ATOMS: atom_id res chain seq x y z
N MET A 1 -36.63 5.71 11.02
CA MET A 1 -35.33 4.99 11.03
C MET A 1 -35.55 3.64 11.70
N ASN A 2 -35.64 2.57 10.91
CA ASN A 2 -36.19 1.28 11.32
C ASN A 2 -35.30 0.54 12.33
N THR A 3 -35.94 -0.16 13.29
CA THR A 3 -35.33 -1.05 14.29
C THR A 3 -34.35 -2.08 13.71
N LEU A 4 -34.56 -2.50 12.46
CA LEU A 4 -33.67 -3.38 11.69
C LEU A 4 -32.30 -2.73 11.33
N VAL A 5 -32.27 -1.41 11.11
CA VAL A 5 -31.01 -0.69 10.84
C VAL A 5 -30.19 -0.54 12.13
N LEU A 6 -30.87 -0.30 13.26
CA LEU A 6 -30.24 -0.22 14.56
C LEU A 6 -29.67 -1.57 15.02
N SER A 7 -30.39 -2.67 14.82
CA SER A 7 -29.91 -4.01 15.16
C SER A 7 -28.72 -4.45 14.30
N ALA A 8 -28.76 -4.18 12.99
CA ALA A 8 -27.65 -4.46 12.09
C ALA A 8 -26.39 -3.65 12.42
N THR A 9 -26.56 -2.37 12.79
CA THR A 9 -25.44 -1.50 13.19
C THR A 9 -24.84 -1.97 14.52
N HIS A 10 -25.68 -2.30 15.50
CA HIS A 10 -25.25 -2.80 16.80
C HIS A 10 -24.49 -4.14 16.67
N GLN A 11 -24.99 -5.06 15.86
CA GLN A 11 -24.32 -6.33 15.60
C GLN A 11 -22.96 -6.12 14.92
N ARG A 12 -22.89 -5.21 13.93
CA ARG A 12 -21.62 -4.87 13.27
C ARG A 12 -20.61 -4.26 14.23
N ILE A 13 -21.03 -3.34 15.10
CA ILE A 13 -20.16 -2.78 16.15
C ILE A 13 -19.65 -3.89 17.06
N ARG A 14 -20.54 -4.78 17.53
CA ARG A 14 -20.17 -5.89 18.41
C ARG A 14 -19.15 -6.85 17.77
N THR A 15 -19.25 -7.06 16.46
CA THR A 15 -18.30 -7.91 15.71
C THR A 15 -16.95 -7.23 15.47
N LEU A 16 -16.92 -5.91 15.27
CA LEU A 16 -15.68 -5.18 14.95
C LEU A 16 -14.94 -4.67 16.19
N ALA A 17 -15.67 -4.39 17.28
CA ALA A 17 -15.12 -3.77 18.47
C ALA A 17 -13.91 -4.51 19.07
N PRO A 18 -13.91 -5.85 19.24
CA PRO A 18 -12.79 -6.54 19.90
C PRO A 18 -11.45 -6.30 19.18
N GLY A 19 -11.42 -6.46 17.86
CA GLY A 19 -10.20 -6.27 17.09
C GLY A 19 -9.77 -4.81 16.95
N LEU A 20 -10.74 -3.89 16.87
CA LEU A 20 -10.46 -2.45 16.85
C LEU A 20 -9.85 -1.98 18.17
N VAL A 21 -10.43 -2.41 19.30
CA VAL A 21 -9.93 -2.08 20.65
C VAL A 21 -8.53 -2.61 20.86
N VAL A 22 -8.25 -3.88 20.50
CA VAL A 22 -6.89 -4.43 20.57
C VAL A 22 -5.91 -3.61 19.73
N SER A 23 -6.29 -3.26 18.49
CA SER A 23 -5.43 -2.43 17.62
C SER A 23 -5.17 -1.04 18.21
N LEU A 24 -6.16 -0.45 18.87
CA LEU A 24 -6.02 0.82 19.58
C LEU A 24 -5.10 0.71 20.79
N ILE A 25 -5.22 -0.35 21.58
CA ILE A 25 -4.33 -0.62 22.74
C ILE A 25 -2.88 -0.78 22.27
N VAL A 26 -2.65 -1.55 21.21
CA VAL A 26 -1.32 -1.75 20.65
C VAL A 26 -0.75 -0.45 20.09
N GLY A 27 -1.57 0.36 19.41
CA GLY A 27 -1.16 1.67 18.91
C GLY A 27 -0.81 2.67 20.04
N ALA A 28 -1.58 2.65 21.13
CA ALA A 28 -1.28 3.46 22.32
C ALA A 28 0.02 3.00 23.00
N ALA A 29 0.21 1.69 23.15
CA ALA A 29 1.45 1.12 23.69
C ALA A 29 2.66 1.47 22.82
N ALA A 30 2.53 1.40 21.50
CA ALA A 30 3.57 1.81 20.56
C ALA A 30 3.93 3.29 20.69
N SER A 31 2.93 4.16 20.89
CA SER A 31 3.13 5.59 21.09
C SER A 31 3.87 5.87 22.40
N PHE A 32 3.45 5.22 23.49
CA PHE A 32 4.12 5.30 24.79
C PHE A 32 5.59 4.86 24.70
N LEU A 33 5.88 3.72 24.05
CA LEU A 33 7.26 3.25 23.88
C LEU A 33 8.09 4.19 23.00
N SER A 34 7.49 4.75 21.95
CA SER A 34 8.16 5.71 21.07
C SER A 34 8.66 6.94 21.83
N GLU A 35 7.83 7.47 22.74
CA GLU A 35 8.18 8.61 23.59
C GLU A 35 9.32 8.30 24.58
N HIS A 36 9.42 7.05 25.06
CA HIS A 36 10.42 6.67 26.06
C HIS A 36 11.75 6.18 25.45
N TYR A 37 11.72 5.53 24.29
CA TYR A 37 12.88 4.90 23.68
C TYR A 37 13.41 5.64 22.44
N ALA A 38 12.81 6.79 22.09
CA ALA A 38 13.19 7.63 20.95
C ALA A 38 13.27 6.87 19.61
N ALA A 39 12.48 5.81 19.45
CA ALA A 39 12.39 5.03 18.21
C ALA A 39 11.05 5.27 17.49
N PRO A 40 10.96 5.03 16.16
CA PRO A 40 9.77 5.39 15.40
C PRO A 40 8.50 4.66 15.84
N VAL A 41 7.43 5.41 16.11
CA VAL A 41 6.13 4.85 16.56
C VAL A 41 5.55 3.81 15.59
N MET A 42 5.68 4.03 14.28
CA MET A 42 5.17 3.10 13.27
C MET A 42 5.91 1.76 13.29
N LEU A 43 7.20 1.77 13.62
CA LEU A 43 8.00 0.55 13.79
C LEU A 43 7.53 -0.23 15.03
N PHE A 44 7.36 0.44 16.17
CA PHE A 44 6.81 -0.21 17.37
C PHE A 44 5.40 -0.76 17.12
N ALA A 45 4.53 0.02 16.46
CA ALA A 45 3.18 -0.42 16.12
C ALA A 45 3.20 -1.70 15.29
N LEU A 46 4.06 -1.77 14.27
CA LEU A 46 4.23 -2.96 13.43
C LEU A 46 4.75 -4.15 14.24
N LEU A 47 5.83 -3.99 14.99
CA LEU A 47 6.50 -5.08 15.72
C LEU A 47 5.64 -5.64 16.85
N LEU A 48 5.00 -4.78 17.64
CA LEU A 48 4.04 -5.21 18.68
C LEU A 48 2.84 -5.90 18.05
N GLY A 49 2.32 -5.37 16.95
CA GLY A 49 1.26 -6.01 16.18
C GLY A 49 1.66 -7.41 15.72
N MET A 50 2.86 -7.58 15.16
CA MET A 50 3.39 -8.89 14.76
C MET A 50 3.50 -9.87 15.93
N GLY A 51 3.88 -9.40 17.12
CA GLY A 51 3.88 -10.21 18.34
C GLY A 51 2.49 -10.73 18.74
N LEU A 52 1.43 -10.04 18.32
CA LEU A 52 0.03 -10.39 18.57
C LEU A 52 -0.68 -11.00 17.34
N ASN A 53 0.07 -11.52 16.37
CA ASN A 53 -0.47 -12.08 15.13
C ASN A 53 -1.53 -13.19 15.34
N PHE A 54 -1.43 -13.95 16.44
CA PHE A 54 -2.39 -15.00 16.78
C PHE A 54 -3.83 -14.50 16.91
N LEU A 55 -4.05 -13.23 17.30
CA LEU A 55 -5.38 -12.62 17.40
C LEU A 55 -6.06 -12.37 16.05
N ALA A 56 -5.29 -12.36 14.96
CA ALA A 56 -5.80 -12.14 13.60
C ALA A 56 -6.06 -13.45 12.85
N LEU A 57 -5.66 -14.60 13.39
CA LEU A 57 -5.85 -15.90 12.74
C LEU A 57 -7.30 -16.33 12.81
N ASP A 58 -7.82 -16.47 14.04
CA ASP A 58 -9.19 -16.92 14.33
C ASP A 58 -9.73 -16.23 15.59
N GLY A 59 -11.05 -16.32 15.80
CA GLY A 59 -11.71 -15.78 16.98
C GLY A 59 -12.29 -14.36 16.81
N PRO A 60 -12.72 -13.73 17.92
CA PRO A 60 -13.56 -12.53 17.90
C PRO A 60 -12.83 -11.26 17.42
N CYS A 61 -11.50 -11.23 17.45
CA CYS A 61 -10.71 -10.06 17.06
C CYS A 61 -10.49 -9.96 15.54
N LYS A 62 -10.57 -11.07 14.81
CA LYS A 62 -10.22 -11.18 13.38
C LYS A 62 -10.90 -10.10 12.53
N ALA A 63 -12.22 -9.99 12.63
CA ALA A 63 -13.01 -9.05 11.82
C ALA A 63 -12.65 -7.58 12.13
N GLY A 64 -12.44 -7.25 13.41
CA GLY A 64 -12.04 -5.91 13.83
C GLY A 64 -10.62 -5.54 13.39
N ILE A 65 -9.67 -6.47 13.49
CA ILE A 65 -8.29 -6.28 13.01
C ILE A 65 -8.29 -6.07 11.49
N GLU A 66 -9.04 -6.88 10.74
CA GLU A 66 -9.16 -6.73 9.29
C GLU A 66 -9.78 -5.40 8.89
N PHE A 67 -10.86 -4.99 9.58
CA PHE A 67 -11.46 -3.68 9.37
C PHE A 67 -10.48 -2.56 9.66
N THR A 68 -9.68 -2.66 10.72
CA THR A 68 -8.71 -1.63 11.11
C THR A 68 -7.56 -1.52 10.12
N ALA A 69 -6.94 -2.65 9.77
CA ALA A 69 -5.84 -2.71 8.81
C ALA A 69 -6.22 -2.24 7.40
N ARG A 70 -7.53 -2.25 7.04
CA ARG A 70 -8.00 -1.87 5.71
C ARG A 70 -8.74 -0.54 5.69
N THR A 71 -9.80 -0.41 6.47
CA THR A 71 -10.72 0.74 6.41
C THR A 71 -10.16 1.93 7.18
N VAL A 72 -9.71 1.70 8.42
CA VAL A 72 -9.12 2.78 9.24
C VAL A 72 -7.81 3.27 8.62
N LEU A 73 -7.00 2.36 8.07
CA LEU A 73 -5.83 2.73 7.27
C LEU A 73 -6.19 3.70 6.14
N ARG A 74 -7.15 3.30 5.29
CA ARG A 74 -7.56 4.08 4.12
C ARG A 74 -8.16 5.43 4.52
N LEU A 75 -8.88 5.48 5.64
CA LEU A 75 -9.35 6.74 6.21
C LEU A 75 -8.16 7.63 6.61
N GLY A 76 -7.17 7.10 7.35
CA GLY A 76 -5.96 7.85 7.69
C GLY A 76 -5.23 8.38 6.46
N VAL A 77 -5.01 7.53 5.45
CA VAL A 77 -4.38 7.96 4.19
C VAL A 77 -5.19 9.04 3.47
N ALA A 78 -6.52 8.95 3.44
CA ALA A 78 -7.34 10.02 2.87
C ALA A 78 -7.16 11.32 3.65
N LEU A 79 -7.20 11.26 4.99
CA LEU A 79 -7.03 12.42 5.87
C LEU A 79 -5.65 13.09 5.74
N LEU A 80 -4.60 12.34 5.37
CA LEU A 80 -3.29 12.94 5.04
C LEU A 80 -3.36 13.99 3.93
N GLY A 81 -4.39 13.98 3.08
CA GLY A 81 -4.61 15.04 2.10
C GLY A 81 -4.71 16.43 2.72
N MET A 82 -5.18 16.54 3.98
CA MET A 82 -5.24 17.81 4.71
C MET A 82 -3.88 18.36 5.14
N ARG A 83 -2.83 17.54 5.04
CA ARG A 83 -1.46 17.93 5.38
C ARG A 83 -0.72 18.53 4.18
N ILE A 84 -1.14 18.19 2.97
CA ILE A 84 -0.41 18.45 1.73
C ILE A 84 -1.18 19.45 0.87
N THR A 85 -0.47 20.36 0.19
CA THR A 85 -1.06 21.29 -0.78
C THR A 85 -0.76 20.88 -2.22
N LEU A 86 -1.59 21.34 -3.16
CA LEU A 86 -1.35 21.18 -4.60
C LEU A 86 -0.08 21.91 -5.02
N ASP A 87 0.27 23.03 -4.37
CA ASP A 87 1.53 23.73 -4.63
C ASP A 87 2.74 22.87 -4.24
N GLN A 88 2.68 22.16 -3.11
CA GLN A 88 3.72 21.22 -2.72
C GLN A 88 3.82 20.07 -3.74
N ILE A 89 2.70 19.50 -4.17
CA ILE A 89 2.67 18.46 -5.21
C ILE A 89 3.20 19.00 -6.55
N ALA A 90 2.88 20.24 -6.90
CA ALA A 90 3.36 20.88 -8.13
C ALA A 90 4.85 21.22 -8.06
N SER A 91 5.37 21.58 -6.88
CA SER A 91 6.80 21.87 -6.68
C SER A 91 7.70 20.64 -6.84
N LEU A 92 7.14 19.43 -6.71
CA LEU A 92 7.83 18.19 -7.07
C LEU A 92 8.11 18.12 -8.59
N GLY A 93 7.38 18.89 -9.40
CA GLY A 93 7.54 18.99 -10.85
C GLY A 93 7.02 17.76 -11.61
N TRP A 94 7.34 17.71 -12.90
CA TRP A 94 6.91 16.62 -13.79
C TRP A 94 7.75 15.34 -13.63
N LYS A 95 8.93 15.45 -13.02
CA LYS A 95 9.90 14.36 -12.91
C LYS A 95 9.36 13.12 -12.17
N PRO A 96 8.72 13.24 -10.98
CA PRO A 96 8.14 12.08 -10.30
C PRO A 96 7.02 11.41 -11.10
N VAL A 97 6.26 12.17 -11.89
CA VAL A 97 5.23 11.60 -12.77
C VAL A 97 5.87 10.75 -13.87
N ALA A 98 6.88 11.29 -14.56
CA ALA A 98 7.62 10.56 -15.59
C ALA A 98 8.31 9.31 -15.02
N LEU A 99 8.94 9.44 -13.85
CA LEU A 99 9.53 8.35 -13.11
C LEU A 99 8.48 7.27 -12.81
N VAL A 100 7.32 7.62 -12.22
CA VAL A 100 6.26 6.66 -11.90
C VAL A 100 5.74 5.94 -13.14
N VAL A 101 5.48 6.66 -14.24
CA VAL A 101 5.00 6.06 -15.49
C VAL A 101 6.03 5.08 -16.04
N ALA A 102 7.30 5.48 -16.10
CA ALA A 102 8.39 4.64 -16.59
C ALA A 102 8.57 3.38 -15.71
N LEU A 103 8.61 3.54 -14.39
CA LEU A 103 8.74 2.44 -13.44
C LEU A 103 7.61 1.43 -13.61
N VAL A 104 6.36 1.90 -13.65
CA VAL A 104 5.21 1.00 -13.75
C VAL A 104 5.23 0.23 -15.07
N ALA A 105 5.47 0.92 -16.19
CA ALA A 105 5.51 0.28 -17.49
C ALA A 105 6.65 -0.75 -17.58
N VAL A 106 7.88 -0.36 -17.21
CA VAL A 106 9.07 -1.19 -17.34
C VAL A 106 9.00 -2.39 -16.38
N THR A 107 8.62 -2.21 -15.12
CA THR A 107 8.53 -3.31 -14.14
C THR A 107 7.49 -4.34 -14.56
N ILE A 108 6.32 -3.93 -15.08
CA ILE A 108 5.31 -4.88 -15.57
C ILE A 108 5.83 -5.63 -16.81
N LEU A 109 6.45 -4.93 -17.76
CA LEU A 109 6.99 -5.55 -18.97
C LEU A 109 8.07 -6.59 -18.63
N VAL A 110 9.05 -6.21 -17.81
CA VAL A 110 10.13 -7.10 -17.36
C VAL A 110 9.56 -8.29 -16.60
N SER A 111 8.60 -8.08 -15.70
CA SER A 111 7.94 -9.16 -14.98
C SER A 111 7.27 -10.17 -15.92
N VAL A 112 6.52 -9.72 -16.94
CA VAL A 112 5.89 -10.62 -17.91
C VAL A 112 6.92 -11.43 -18.70
N VAL A 113 8.03 -10.81 -19.09
CA VAL A 113 9.12 -11.47 -19.83
C VAL A 113 9.84 -12.51 -18.95
N VAL A 114 10.25 -12.12 -17.74
CA VAL A 114 10.98 -12.99 -16.81
C VAL A 114 10.09 -14.13 -16.32
N ALA A 115 8.81 -13.86 -16.00
CA ALA A 115 7.85 -14.89 -15.64
C ALA A 115 7.74 -15.96 -16.74
N ARG A 116 7.67 -15.55 -18.01
CA ARG A 116 7.63 -16.47 -19.15
C ARG A 116 8.93 -17.28 -19.29
N ALA A 117 10.08 -16.64 -19.08
CA ALA A 117 11.38 -17.32 -19.12
C ALA A 117 11.53 -18.37 -18.01
N LEU A 118 10.93 -18.14 -16.84
CA LEU A 118 10.88 -19.09 -15.73
C LEU A 118 9.80 -20.19 -15.86
N GLY A 119 9.05 -20.19 -16.97
CA GLY A 119 8.01 -21.18 -17.28
C GLY A 119 6.62 -20.86 -16.72
N PHE A 120 6.39 -19.63 -16.24
CA PHE A 120 5.05 -19.17 -15.82
C PHE A 120 4.24 -18.58 -16.97
N SER A 121 2.92 -18.43 -16.74
CA SER A 121 2.04 -17.78 -17.71
C SER A 121 2.21 -16.26 -17.72
N ARG A 122 1.86 -15.61 -18.83
CA ARG A 122 1.83 -14.14 -18.92
C ARG A 122 0.87 -13.51 -17.91
N LEU A 123 -0.23 -14.22 -17.58
CA LEU A 123 -1.15 -13.82 -16.51
C LEU A 123 -0.42 -13.70 -15.17
N PHE A 124 0.40 -14.70 -14.82
CA PHE A 124 1.14 -14.66 -13.56
C PHE A 124 2.10 -13.48 -13.50
N GLY A 125 2.88 -13.24 -14.56
CA GLY A 125 3.75 -12.05 -14.65
C GLY A 125 2.99 -10.71 -14.64
N MET A 126 1.82 -10.62 -15.27
CA MET A 126 1.00 -9.41 -15.16
C MET A 126 0.51 -9.17 -13.73
N LEU A 127 0.14 -10.24 -13.01
CA LEU A 127 -0.31 -10.15 -11.63
C LEU A 127 0.85 -9.76 -10.69
N THR A 128 1.99 -10.46 -10.75
CA THR A 128 3.15 -10.19 -9.88
C THR A 128 3.78 -8.84 -10.21
N GLY A 129 4.03 -8.56 -11.48
CA GLY A 129 4.57 -7.27 -11.94
C GLY A 129 3.65 -6.11 -11.60
N GLY A 130 2.34 -6.25 -11.81
CA GLY A 130 1.36 -5.22 -11.46
C GLY A 130 1.22 -4.99 -9.95
N ALA A 131 1.27 -6.07 -9.16
CA ALA A 131 1.30 -5.98 -7.71
C ALA A 131 2.56 -5.24 -7.23
N THR A 132 3.72 -5.57 -7.78
CA THR A 132 5.01 -4.97 -7.45
C THR A 132 5.10 -3.51 -7.89
N ALA A 133 4.59 -3.19 -9.08
CA ALA A 133 4.69 -1.87 -9.69
C ALA A 133 3.71 -0.83 -9.14
N ILE A 134 2.55 -1.22 -8.58
CA ILE A 134 1.45 -0.29 -8.29
C ILE A 134 1.19 -0.16 -6.78
N CYS A 135 0.36 -1.05 -6.23
CA CYS A 135 -0.15 -0.97 -4.85
C CYS A 135 -0.34 -2.35 -4.19
N GLY A 136 0.49 -3.32 -4.57
CA GLY A 136 0.55 -4.63 -3.93
C GLY A 136 -0.70 -5.47 -4.18
N ALA A 137 -1.27 -5.99 -3.09
CA ALA A 137 -2.41 -6.92 -3.13
C ALA A 137 -3.63 -6.33 -3.86
N SER A 138 -3.88 -5.03 -3.71
CA SER A 138 -5.04 -4.39 -4.34
C SER A 138 -4.92 -4.31 -5.87
N ALA A 139 -3.71 -4.09 -6.40
CA ALA A 139 -3.44 -4.16 -7.84
C ALA A 139 -3.58 -5.59 -8.36
N ALA A 140 -3.05 -6.59 -7.64
CA ALA A 140 -3.19 -8.00 -8.02
C ALA A 140 -4.66 -8.42 -8.17
N LEU A 141 -5.50 -8.05 -7.21
CA LEU A 141 -6.94 -8.35 -7.22
C LEU A 141 -7.66 -7.62 -8.35
N ALA A 142 -7.36 -6.34 -8.57
CA ALA A 142 -7.98 -5.55 -9.62
C ALA A 142 -7.59 -6.05 -11.02
N LEU A 143 -6.32 -6.41 -11.23
CA LEU A 143 -5.85 -7.03 -12.47
C LEU A 143 -6.45 -8.41 -12.69
N ALA A 144 -6.57 -9.23 -11.64
CA ALA A 144 -7.24 -10.53 -11.74
C ALA A 144 -8.72 -10.42 -12.13
N ALA A 145 -9.41 -9.37 -11.69
CA ALA A 145 -10.78 -9.06 -12.08
C ALA A 145 -10.89 -8.52 -13.51
N ALA A 146 -9.90 -7.77 -13.98
CA ALA A 146 -9.88 -7.19 -15.32
C ALA A 146 -9.39 -8.15 -16.42
N LEU A 147 -8.55 -9.14 -16.06
CA LEU A 147 -7.94 -10.06 -17.01
C LEU A 147 -8.87 -11.26 -17.33
N PRO A 148 -8.76 -11.85 -18.54
CA PRO A 148 -9.55 -13.01 -18.95
C PRO A 148 -9.48 -14.18 -17.96
N GLN A 149 -10.49 -15.04 -18.00
CA GLN A 149 -10.49 -16.25 -17.17
C GLN A 149 -9.32 -17.17 -17.56
N HIS A 150 -8.71 -17.78 -16.55
CA HIS A 150 -7.64 -18.75 -16.71
C HIS A 150 -7.72 -19.77 -15.56
N PRO A 151 -7.53 -21.07 -15.80
CA PRO A 151 -7.71 -22.11 -14.77
C PRO A 151 -6.89 -21.88 -13.49
N ARG A 152 -5.70 -21.27 -13.63
CA ARG A 152 -4.79 -20.98 -12.51
C ARG A 152 -4.92 -19.55 -11.95
N LYS A 153 -5.91 -18.76 -12.37
CA LYS A 153 -6.02 -17.33 -12.00
C LYS A 153 -6.12 -17.13 -10.50
N GLU A 154 -7.00 -17.88 -9.83
CA GLU A 154 -7.22 -17.76 -8.39
C GLU A 154 -5.95 -18.08 -7.59
N HIS A 155 -5.30 -19.21 -7.87
CA HIS A 155 -4.02 -19.57 -7.26
C HIS A 155 -2.93 -18.52 -7.52
N ALA A 156 -2.82 -18.04 -8.76
CA ALA A 156 -1.88 -16.98 -9.13
C ALA A 156 -2.11 -15.69 -8.35
N THR A 157 -3.37 -15.27 -8.20
CA THR A 157 -3.75 -14.09 -7.42
C THR A 157 -3.45 -14.28 -5.94
N LEU A 158 -3.80 -15.43 -5.35
CA LEU A 158 -3.51 -15.72 -3.95
C LEU A 158 -2.00 -15.70 -3.66
N PHE A 159 -1.19 -16.39 -4.49
CA PHE A 159 0.26 -16.39 -4.36
C PHE A 159 0.86 -14.99 -4.50
N THR A 160 0.37 -14.21 -5.46
CA THR A 160 0.79 -12.82 -5.65
C THR A 160 0.46 -11.96 -4.43
N VAL A 161 -0.77 -12.06 -3.90
CA VAL A 161 -1.22 -11.29 -2.73
C VAL A 161 -0.39 -11.63 -1.49
N ILE A 162 -0.15 -12.91 -1.22
CA ILE A 162 0.66 -13.36 -0.08
C ILE A 162 2.11 -12.90 -0.25
N GLY A 163 2.71 -13.17 -1.41
CA GLY A 163 4.09 -12.82 -1.71
C GLY A 163 4.36 -11.33 -1.59
N VAL A 164 3.53 -10.51 -2.24
CA VAL A 164 3.74 -9.06 -2.28
C VAL A 164 3.52 -8.42 -0.92
N SER A 165 2.58 -8.94 -0.12
CA SER A 165 2.33 -8.45 1.23
C SER A 165 3.52 -8.73 2.14
N ALA A 166 4.10 -9.93 2.08
CA ALA A 166 5.28 -10.29 2.85
C ALA A 166 6.51 -9.45 2.42
N LEU A 167 6.75 -9.33 1.11
CA LEU A 167 7.83 -8.51 0.57
C LEU A 167 7.66 -7.03 0.93
N SER A 168 6.45 -6.50 0.90
CA SER A 168 6.19 -5.12 1.31
C SER A 168 6.47 -4.89 2.79
N THR A 169 6.14 -5.85 3.67
CA THR A 169 6.47 -5.76 5.10
C THR A 169 7.98 -5.80 5.33
N LEU A 170 8.71 -6.66 4.61
CA LEU A 170 10.17 -6.64 4.65
C LEU A 170 10.74 -5.31 4.14
N ALA A 171 10.22 -4.79 3.03
CA ALA A 171 10.61 -3.51 2.47
C ALA A 171 10.36 -2.34 3.43
N MET A 172 9.23 -2.34 4.17
CA MET A 172 8.93 -1.33 5.19
C MET A 172 10.02 -1.21 6.26
N ILE A 173 10.62 -2.35 6.63
CA ILE A 173 11.66 -2.41 7.66
C ILE A 173 13.04 -2.10 7.06
N LEU A 174 13.37 -2.73 5.93
CA LEU A 174 14.72 -2.69 5.36
C LEU A 174 14.99 -1.42 4.55
N TYR A 175 14.02 -0.89 3.81
CA TYR A 175 14.28 0.21 2.86
C TYR A 175 14.61 1.55 3.53
N PRO A 176 14.03 1.92 4.71
CA PRO A 176 14.50 3.07 5.47
C PRO A 176 16.00 2.98 5.83
N MET A 177 16.48 1.78 6.20
CA MET A 177 17.90 1.55 6.50
C MET A 177 18.77 1.72 5.26
N ILE A 178 18.30 1.24 4.10
CA ILE A 178 18.98 1.44 2.81
C ILE A 178 19.04 2.93 2.46
N ALA A 179 17.94 3.67 2.63
CA ALA A 179 17.89 5.10 2.35
C ALA A 179 18.85 5.90 3.25
N GLN A 180 18.95 5.55 4.53
CA GLN A 180 19.91 6.14 5.46
C GLN A 180 21.36 5.79 5.08
N TRP A 181 21.62 4.53 4.74
CA TRP A 181 22.96 4.07 4.34
C TRP A 181 23.45 4.73 3.04
N LEU A 182 22.54 4.99 2.10
CA LEU A 182 22.82 5.74 0.88
C LEU A 182 22.84 7.27 1.10
N HIS A 183 22.66 7.75 2.34
CA HIS A 183 22.61 9.17 2.70
C HIS A 183 21.61 9.98 1.85
N LEU A 184 20.46 9.39 1.52
CA LEU A 184 19.42 10.09 0.76
C LEU A 184 18.83 11.22 1.61
N SER A 185 18.67 12.40 1.01
CA SER A 185 17.92 13.51 1.62
C SER A 185 16.47 13.09 1.92
N PRO A 186 15.75 13.77 2.84
CA PRO A 186 14.35 13.43 3.16
C PRO A 186 13.43 13.34 1.94
N ALA A 187 13.61 14.24 0.97
CA ALA A 187 12.88 14.22 -0.29
C ALA A 187 13.25 13.02 -1.18
N GLN A 188 14.54 12.74 -1.36
CA GLN A 188 15.00 11.56 -2.12
C GLN A 188 14.56 10.26 -1.47
N ALA A 189 14.65 10.14 -0.15
CA ALA A 189 14.14 9.01 0.60
C ALA A 189 12.62 8.87 0.41
N GLY A 190 11.88 9.98 0.39
CA GLY A 190 10.45 9.98 0.11
C GLY A 190 10.12 9.39 -1.25
N VAL A 191 10.80 9.88 -2.31
CA VAL A 191 10.66 9.35 -3.67
C VAL A 191 11.04 7.86 -3.71
N PHE A 192 12.19 7.50 -3.14
CA PHE A 192 12.68 6.12 -3.10
C PHE A 192 11.67 5.17 -2.44
N LEU A 193 11.19 5.48 -1.24
CA LEU A 193 10.25 4.63 -0.50
C LEU A 193 8.90 4.54 -1.22
N GLY A 194 8.35 5.67 -1.68
CA GLY A 194 7.09 5.71 -2.41
C GLY A 194 7.15 4.95 -3.75
N ALA A 195 8.30 5.00 -4.42
CA ALA A 195 8.54 4.36 -5.71
C ALA A 195 8.86 2.85 -5.61
N THR A 196 9.33 2.35 -4.46
CA THR A 196 9.83 0.97 -4.33
C THR A 196 9.01 0.08 -3.39
N ILE A 197 8.47 0.60 -2.28
CA ILE A 197 7.61 -0.20 -1.39
C ILE A 197 6.29 -0.48 -2.11
N HIS A 198 5.71 -1.66 -1.90
CA HIS A 198 4.69 -2.21 -2.78
C HIS A 198 3.29 -1.76 -2.35
N ASP A 199 2.99 -1.79 -1.06
CA ASP A 199 1.69 -1.43 -0.51
C ASP A 199 1.70 -0.03 0.14
N VAL A 200 0.52 0.61 0.17
CA VAL A 200 0.33 1.97 0.69
C VAL A 200 0.60 2.02 2.19
N ALA A 201 0.12 1.04 2.95
CA ALA A 201 0.28 1.03 4.40
C ALA A 201 1.76 1.04 4.78
N GLN A 202 2.52 0.15 4.14
CA GLN A 202 3.95 -0.01 4.36
C GLN A 202 4.75 1.20 3.89
N VAL A 203 4.35 1.87 2.80
CA VAL A 203 4.98 3.14 2.38
C VAL A 203 4.81 4.20 3.46
N VAL A 204 3.57 4.40 3.92
CA VAL A 204 3.25 5.41 4.93
C VAL A 204 4.00 5.10 6.22
N GLY A 205 3.93 3.86 6.69
CA GLY A 205 4.65 3.40 7.87
C GLY A 205 6.17 3.64 7.77
N ALA A 206 6.79 3.28 6.64
CA ALA A 206 8.22 3.49 6.42
C ALA A 206 8.62 4.97 6.33
N GLY A 207 7.87 5.77 5.55
CA GLY A 207 8.17 7.18 5.33
C GLY A 207 8.07 8.00 6.61
N TYR A 208 6.95 7.88 7.34
CA TYR A 208 6.78 8.58 8.62
C TYR A 208 7.64 8.02 9.75
N SER A 209 8.25 6.85 9.58
CA SER A 209 9.29 6.38 10.51
C SER A 209 10.61 7.14 10.36
N MET A 210 10.87 7.74 9.20
CA MET A 210 12.08 8.51 8.95
C MET A 210 11.87 9.99 9.26
N SER A 211 10.88 10.61 8.63
CA SER A 211 10.52 12.00 8.88
C SER A 211 9.14 12.30 8.33
N SER A 212 8.55 13.39 8.79
CA SER A 212 7.24 13.82 8.31
C SER A 212 7.27 14.27 6.83
N GLU A 213 8.38 14.84 6.37
CA GLU A 213 8.59 15.23 4.98
C GLU A 213 8.73 13.99 4.06
N THR A 214 9.55 13.03 4.48
CA THR A 214 9.71 11.74 3.79
C THR A 214 8.37 11.02 3.67
N GLY A 215 7.57 11.01 4.74
CA GLY A 215 6.23 10.42 4.76
C GLY A 215 5.27 11.05 3.76
N ASP A 216 5.22 12.39 3.69
CA ASP A 216 4.35 13.12 2.76
C ASP A 216 4.72 12.81 1.31
N ILE A 217 6.00 12.97 0.97
CA ILE A 217 6.51 12.73 -0.39
C ILE A 217 6.30 11.27 -0.81
N ALA A 218 6.63 10.32 0.07
CA ALA A 218 6.45 8.90 -0.21
C ALA A 218 4.96 8.55 -0.45
N THR A 219 4.06 9.14 0.33
CA THR A 219 2.62 8.96 0.17
C THR A 219 2.16 9.50 -1.18
N VAL A 220 2.59 10.70 -1.57
CA VAL A 220 2.25 11.29 -2.88
C VAL A 220 2.74 10.40 -4.02
N VAL A 221 4.02 10.01 -4.02
CA VAL A 221 4.60 9.15 -5.08
C VAL A 221 3.88 7.80 -5.15
N LYS A 222 3.54 7.20 -4.00
CA LYS A 222 2.77 5.95 -3.96
C LYS A 222 1.35 6.14 -4.48
N LEU A 223 0.66 7.24 -4.16
CA LEU A 223 -0.68 7.50 -4.68
C LEU A 223 -0.65 7.79 -6.20
N MET A 224 0.40 8.43 -6.72
CA MET A 224 0.63 8.53 -8.17
C MET A 224 0.75 7.13 -8.80
N ARG A 225 1.48 6.21 -8.17
CA ARG A 225 1.54 4.80 -8.62
C ARG A 225 0.19 4.11 -8.54
N VAL A 226 -0.57 4.29 -7.47
CA VAL A 226 -1.93 3.75 -7.33
C VAL A 226 -2.83 4.26 -8.47
N ALA A 227 -2.70 5.52 -8.88
CA ALA A 227 -3.47 6.08 -9.99
C ALA A 227 -3.13 5.41 -11.34
N MET A 228 -1.92 4.85 -11.50
CA MET A 228 -1.53 4.06 -12.68
C MET A 228 -2.28 2.73 -12.80
N LEU A 229 -3.05 2.31 -11.79
CA LEU A 229 -3.91 1.14 -11.90
C LEU A 229 -4.93 1.25 -13.04
N LEU A 230 -5.55 2.43 -13.19
CA LEU A 230 -6.51 2.70 -14.26
C LEU A 230 -5.90 2.52 -15.66
N PRO A 231 -4.82 3.24 -16.06
CA PRO A 231 -4.24 3.08 -17.38
C PRO A 231 -3.74 1.64 -17.62
N VAL A 232 -3.17 0.98 -16.61
CA VAL A 232 -2.72 -0.42 -16.75
C VAL A 232 -3.89 -1.36 -17.01
N ILE A 233 -5.01 -1.24 -16.28
CA ILE A 233 -6.21 -2.06 -16.50
C ILE A 233 -6.79 -1.82 -17.89
N VAL A 234 -6.86 -0.56 -18.34
CA VAL A 234 -7.36 -0.21 -19.67
C VAL A 234 -6.47 -0.81 -20.76
N CYS A 235 -5.15 -0.69 -20.64
CA CYS A 235 -4.19 -1.31 -21.56
C CYS A 235 -4.34 -2.84 -21.59
N ALA A 236 -4.41 -3.49 -20.42
CA ALA A 236 -4.59 -4.93 -20.32
C ALA A 236 -5.89 -5.41 -20.99
N ALA A 237 -7.00 -4.69 -20.76
CA ALA A 237 -8.29 -4.99 -21.37
C ALA A 237 -8.27 -4.79 -22.90
N MET A 238 -7.64 -3.73 -23.39
CA MET A 238 -7.50 -3.48 -24.84
C MET A 238 -6.67 -4.58 -25.52
N ILE A 239 -5.58 -5.03 -24.89
CA ILE A 239 -4.74 -6.12 -25.41
C ILE A 239 -5.52 -7.44 -25.44
N ALA A 240 -6.27 -7.75 -24.38
CA ALA A 240 -7.11 -8.95 -24.33
C ALA A 240 -8.19 -8.95 -25.41
N ARG A 241 -8.89 -7.83 -25.60
CA ARG A 241 -9.91 -7.66 -26.66
C ARG A 241 -9.32 -7.86 -28.06
N ARG A 242 -8.11 -7.32 -28.32
CA ARG A 242 -7.42 -7.52 -29.61
C ARG A 242 -7.03 -8.98 -29.86
N GLN A 243 -6.87 -9.78 -28.81
CA GLN A 243 -6.57 -11.21 -28.90
C GLN A 243 -7.84 -12.08 -28.99
N GLY A 244 -9.03 -11.48 -29.12
CA GLY A 244 -10.30 -12.21 -29.15
C GLY A 244 -10.69 -12.84 -27.81
N LEU A 245 -10.09 -12.39 -26.71
CA LEU A 245 -10.39 -12.88 -25.36
C LEU A 245 -11.50 -12.03 -24.74
N GLU A 246 -12.62 -12.67 -24.40
CA GLU A 246 -13.71 -12.04 -23.64
C GLU A 246 -13.21 -11.67 -22.23
N ALA A 247 -13.49 -10.44 -21.79
CA ALA A 247 -13.20 -10.02 -20.43
C ALA A 247 -14.12 -10.76 -19.46
N GLY A 248 -13.55 -11.53 -18.54
CA GLY A 248 -14.33 -12.31 -17.58
C GLY A 248 -14.45 -11.61 -16.23
N GLY A 249 -15.60 -10.99 -15.95
CA GLY A 249 -15.96 -10.52 -14.59
C GLY A 249 -16.67 -9.17 -14.51
N GLN A 250 -17.05 -8.77 -13.29
CA GLN A 250 -17.52 -7.42 -12.99
C GLN A 250 -16.38 -6.40 -13.13
N ARG A 251 -16.69 -5.22 -13.67
CA ARG A 251 -15.72 -4.13 -13.84
C ARG A 251 -15.14 -3.73 -12.47
N PRO A 252 -13.82 -3.85 -12.24
CA PRO A 252 -13.24 -3.43 -10.98
C PRO A 252 -13.36 -1.91 -10.80
N PRO A 253 -13.51 -1.41 -9.57
CA PRO A 253 -13.45 0.02 -9.30
C PRO A 253 -12.08 0.57 -9.73
N LEU A 254 -12.11 1.59 -10.61
CA LEU A 254 -10.94 2.06 -11.33
C LEU A 254 -9.91 2.77 -10.45
N LEU A 255 -10.38 3.52 -9.45
CA LEU A 255 -9.54 4.24 -8.48
C LEU A 255 -10.04 3.97 -7.05
N PRO A 256 -9.13 3.68 -6.10
CA PRO A 256 -9.52 3.52 -4.70
C PRO A 256 -10.07 4.83 -4.12
N TRP A 257 -11.18 4.76 -3.39
CA TRP A 257 -11.85 5.93 -2.82
C TRP A 257 -10.94 6.78 -1.93
N PHE A 258 -9.98 6.18 -1.23
CA PHE A 258 -9.07 6.90 -0.33
C PHE A 258 -8.05 7.76 -1.07
N ALA A 259 -7.63 7.33 -2.26
CA ALA A 259 -6.75 8.13 -3.12
C ALA A 259 -7.51 9.36 -3.65
N VAL A 260 -8.78 9.18 -4.00
CA VAL A 260 -9.68 10.29 -4.36
C VAL A 260 -9.92 11.21 -3.17
N GLY A 261 -10.21 10.65 -1.99
CA GLY A 261 -10.38 11.41 -0.76
C GLY A 261 -9.14 12.22 -0.37
N PHE A 262 -7.95 11.63 -0.50
CA PHE A 262 -6.67 12.33 -0.33
C PHE A 262 -6.58 13.54 -1.27
N LEU A 263 -6.84 13.34 -2.57
CA LEU A 263 -6.73 14.42 -3.55
C LEU A 263 -7.75 15.54 -3.28
N LEU A 264 -8.99 15.18 -2.95
CA LEU A 264 -10.02 16.17 -2.61
C LEU A 264 -9.64 16.98 -1.37
N LEU A 265 -9.14 16.33 -0.32
CA LEU A 265 -8.70 17.01 0.90
C LEU A 265 -7.46 17.88 0.65
N ALA A 266 -6.54 17.46 -0.21
CA ALA A 266 -5.42 18.29 -0.65
C ALA A 266 -5.88 19.53 -1.43
N CYS A 267 -6.86 19.39 -2.34
CA CYS A 267 -7.49 20.52 -3.02
C CYS A 267 -8.14 21.50 -2.02
N VAL A 268 -8.88 20.99 -1.04
CA VAL A 268 -9.51 21.80 0.02
C VAL A 268 -8.45 22.53 0.85
N ASN A 269 -7.41 21.82 1.28
CA ASN A 269 -6.30 22.42 2.04
C ASN A 269 -5.58 23.53 1.25
N SER A 270 -5.45 23.37 -0.07
CA SER A 270 -4.79 24.33 -0.96
C SER A 270 -5.56 25.65 -1.14
N THR A 271 -6.85 25.70 -0.77
CA THR A 271 -7.60 26.96 -0.78
C THR A 271 -7.13 27.95 0.29
N GLY A 272 -6.44 27.45 1.33
CA GLY A 272 -6.08 28.24 2.51
C GLY A 272 -7.27 28.63 3.40
N TRP A 273 -8.49 28.21 3.08
CA TRP A 273 -9.71 28.59 3.82
C TRP A 273 -9.99 27.71 5.05
N VAL A 274 -9.22 26.63 5.23
CA VAL A 274 -9.41 25.70 6.35
C VAL A 274 -8.80 26.28 7.62
N PRO A 275 -9.56 26.42 8.72
CA PRO A 275 -9.00 26.89 9.98
C PRO A 275 -7.89 25.96 10.50
N MET A 276 -6.80 26.53 11.01
CA MET A 276 -5.65 25.76 11.51
C MET A 276 -6.03 24.71 12.57
N ALA A 277 -7.03 25.01 13.42
CA ALA A 277 -7.52 24.06 14.42
C ALA A 277 -8.16 22.81 13.79
N VAL A 278 -8.92 22.99 12.71
CA VAL A 278 -9.54 21.87 11.96
C VAL A 278 -8.46 21.08 11.24
N GLN A 279 -7.52 21.77 10.58
CA GLN A 279 -6.40 21.12 9.90
C GLN A 279 -5.54 20.29 10.88
N GLY A 280 -5.18 20.86 12.03
CA GLY A 280 -4.44 20.17 13.08
C GLY A 280 -5.19 18.96 13.63
N GLY A 281 -6.50 19.09 13.89
CA GLY A 281 -7.34 17.98 14.35
C GLY A 281 -7.44 16.83 13.34
N LEU A 282 -7.58 17.13 12.05
CA LEU A 282 -7.62 16.10 11.00
C LEU A 282 -6.25 15.43 10.78
N ASN A 283 -5.16 16.19 10.89
CA ASN A 283 -3.81 15.65 10.81
C ASN A 283 -3.51 14.71 11.99
N GLU A 284 -3.94 15.08 13.20
CA GLU A 284 -3.78 14.23 14.38
C GLU A 284 -4.66 12.97 14.31
N LEU A 285 -5.91 13.12 13.86
CA LEU A 285 -6.79 11.97 13.60
C LEU A 285 -6.18 11.03 12.57
N SER A 286 -5.59 11.57 11.50
CA SER A 286 -4.86 10.80 10.50
C SER A 286 -3.72 9.99 11.14
N ARG A 287 -2.87 10.66 11.93
CA ARG A 287 -1.76 10.02 12.65
C ARG A 287 -2.24 8.86 13.52
N ILE A 288 -3.28 9.07 14.33
CA ILE A 288 -3.86 8.02 15.19
C ILE A 288 -4.40 6.86 14.34
N CYS A 289 -5.17 7.16 13.29
CA CYS A 289 -5.69 6.13 12.37
C CYS A 289 -4.56 5.30 11.76
N LEU A 290 -3.47 5.92 11.34
CA LEU A 290 -2.33 5.24 10.75
C LEU A 290 -1.59 4.36 11.76
N VAL A 291 -1.29 4.86 12.96
CA VAL A 291 -0.63 4.06 14.00
C VAL A 291 -1.46 2.82 14.35
N VAL A 292 -2.76 3.01 14.60
CA VAL A 292 -3.69 1.90 14.92
C VAL A 292 -3.84 0.93 13.75
N ALA A 293 -3.87 1.43 12.52
CA ALA A 293 -3.90 0.61 11.33
C ALA A 293 -2.62 -0.20 11.11
N ILE A 294 -1.44 0.38 11.36
CA ILE A 294 -0.16 -0.32 11.27
C ILE A 294 -0.04 -1.38 12.36
N SER A 295 -0.57 -1.15 13.57
CA SER A 295 -0.71 -2.19 14.59
C SER A 295 -1.56 -3.36 14.10
N ALA A 296 -2.72 -3.08 13.51
CA ALA A 296 -3.58 -4.10 12.92
C ALA A 296 -2.90 -4.83 11.75
N LEU A 297 -2.13 -4.11 10.92
CA LEU A 297 -1.37 -4.69 9.82
C LEU A 297 -0.26 -5.63 10.31
N GLY A 298 0.45 -5.24 11.38
CA GLY A 298 1.41 -6.09 12.08
C GLY A 298 0.74 -7.39 12.54
N MET A 299 -0.43 -7.30 13.17
CA MET A 299 -1.21 -8.47 13.57
C MET A 299 -1.65 -9.34 12.40
N LYS A 300 -1.82 -8.80 11.19
CA LYS A 300 -2.15 -9.58 9.99
C LYS A 300 -0.94 -10.17 9.28
N THR A 301 0.28 -9.82 9.69
CA THR A 301 1.49 -10.21 8.97
C THR A 301 1.75 -11.71 9.15
N GLN A 302 1.62 -12.46 8.07
CA GLN A 302 1.86 -13.91 8.05
C GLN A 302 3.10 -14.25 7.22
N LEU A 303 4.30 -13.94 7.73
CA LEU A 303 5.55 -14.29 7.03
C LEU A 303 5.67 -15.81 6.79
N LYS A 304 5.09 -16.63 7.67
CA LYS A 304 5.04 -18.09 7.50
C LYS A 304 4.24 -18.51 6.26
N ALA A 305 3.23 -17.75 5.86
CA ALA A 305 2.44 -18.05 4.66
C ALA A 305 3.29 -17.96 3.38
N LEU A 306 4.39 -17.19 3.40
CA LEU A 306 5.32 -17.11 2.26
C LEU A 306 5.92 -18.48 1.92
N VAL A 307 6.18 -19.32 2.93
CA VAL A 307 6.72 -20.68 2.73
C VAL A 307 5.77 -21.54 1.88
N SER A 308 4.46 -21.29 1.95
CA SER A 308 3.46 -22.04 1.18
C SER A 308 3.35 -21.64 -0.31
N VAL A 309 4.00 -20.55 -0.73
CA VAL A 309 3.91 -20.01 -2.10
C VAL A 309 4.88 -20.71 -3.08
N GLY A 310 5.90 -21.39 -2.55
CA GLY A 310 6.92 -22.10 -3.33
C GLY A 310 8.08 -21.21 -3.80
N PHE A 311 9.26 -21.80 -3.99
CA PHE A 311 10.50 -21.06 -4.25
C PHE A 311 10.49 -20.26 -5.56
N LYS A 312 10.03 -20.85 -6.68
CA LYS A 312 10.07 -20.19 -8.00
C LYS A 312 9.24 -18.89 -8.04
N PRO A 313 7.97 -18.87 -7.58
CA PRO A 313 7.20 -17.62 -7.46
C PRO A 313 7.85 -16.56 -6.58
N ILE A 314 8.40 -16.95 -5.43
CA ILE A 314 9.07 -16.03 -4.51
C ILE A 314 10.31 -15.43 -5.17
N ALA A 315 11.13 -16.25 -5.83
CA ALA A 315 12.33 -15.79 -6.52
C ALA A 315 12.00 -14.77 -7.62
N LEU A 316 10.92 -14.99 -8.38
CA LEU A 316 10.43 -14.02 -9.36
C LEU A 316 10.07 -12.69 -8.69
N MET A 317 9.25 -12.71 -7.64
CA MET A 317 8.79 -11.49 -6.98
C MET A 317 9.90 -10.73 -6.24
N VAL A 318 10.85 -11.44 -5.62
CA VAL A 318 12.07 -10.85 -5.05
C VAL A 318 12.89 -10.20 -6.15
N GLY A 319 13.07 -10.89 -7.29
CA GLY A 319 13.76 -10.35 -8.46
C GLY A 319 13.09 -9.09 -9.01
N GLU A 320 11.76 -9.06 -9.11
CA GLU A 320 10.98 -7.88 -9.49
C GLU A 320 11.17 -6.72 -8.50
N SER A 321 11.17 -7.02 -7.19
CA SER A 321 11.37 -6.03 -6.13
C SER A 321 12.76 -5.40 -6.20
N VAL A 322 13.79 -6.24 -6.34
CA VAL A 322 15.19 -5.81 -6.48
C VAL A 322 15.39 -5.02 -7.77
N PHE A 323 14.81 -5.49 -8.88
CA PHE A 323 14.82 -4.77 -10.15
C PHE A 323 14.19 -3.38 -10.01
N LEU A 324 13.02 -3.28 -9.35
CA LEU A 324 12.37 -2.00 -9.10
C LEU A 324 13.25 -1.05 -8.27
N VAL A 325 13.89 -1.55 -7.22
CA VAL A 325 14.85 -0.76 -6.41
C VAL A 325 16.00 -0.23 -7.25
N ILE A 326 16.64 -1.11 -8.03
CA ILE A 326 17.77 -0.73 -8.90
C ILE A 326 17.32 0.32 -9.92
N LEU A 327 16.16 0.11 -10.55
CA LEU A 327 15.61 1.02 -11.55
C LEU A 327 15.32 2.40 -10.94
N VAL A 328 14.73 2.47 -9.75
CA VAL A 328 14.48 3.74 -9.04
C VAL A 328 15.78 4.46 -8.75
N LEU A 329 16.77 3.77 -8.17
CA LEU A 329 18.06 4.38 -7.85
C LEU A 329 18.80 4.88 -9.11
N ALA A 330 18.74 4.13 -10.20
CA ALA A 330 19.32 4.52 -11.48
C ALA A 330 18.65 5.78 -12.05
N LEU A 331 17.31 5.83 -12.07
CA LEU A 331 16.57 6.98 -12.58
C LEU A 331 16.79 8.23 -11.72
N MET A 332 16.80 8.08 -10.39
CA MET A 332 17.10 9.17 -9.46
C MET A 332 18.51 9.73 -9.67
N HIS A 333 19.49 8.86 -9.91
CA HIS A 333 20.86 9.30 -10.21
C HIS A 333 20.95 10.11 -11.50
N TRP A 334 20.10 9.81 -12.49
CA TRP A 334 20.02 10.54 -13.75
C TRP A 334 19.11 11.77 -13.70
N GLY A 335 18.64 12.13 -12.50
CA GLY A 335 17.89 13.37 -12.26
C GLY A 335 16.40 13.30 -12.64
N LEU A 336 15.84 12.09 -12.75
CA LEU A 336 14.39 11.83 -12.83
C LEU A 336 13.77 11.55 -11.46
#